data_AF-A0A2D9VUF9-F1
#
_entry.id   AF-A0A2D9VUF9-F1
#
_cell.length_a   1.000
_cell.length_b   1.000
_cell.length_c   1.000
_cell.angle_alpha   90.00
_cell.angle_beta   90.00
_cell.angle_gamma   90.00
#
_symmetry.space_group_name_H-M   'P 1'
#
loop_
_entity.id
_entity.type
_entity.pdbx_description
1 polymer ?
#
loop_
_entity_poly.entity_id
_entity_poly.type
_entity_poly.pdbx_seq_one_letter_code
_entity_poly.pdbx_strand_id
1 'polypeptide(L)'
;MELNVLAQIITGMATLIVAMVLVFQLRKQNEQLAIQHKDQLGNAVNQFKTRFEDITKETVTNSDLADIWIRGSKDWNNLKSDVERYRFRNHYRQYFNYVIDQIRLRNEGVLPVSDELIKTQARNMVHAKGLAHCYKNYHKKSLMEFPEIMKIWDDFYLELYDEDISDFVPKRYGTTNF
;
A
#
# COMPACT_ATOMS: atom_id res chain seq x y z
N MET A 1 -12.65 -30.58 -63.92
CA MET A 1 -12.00 -29.26 -63.70
C MET A 1 -12.88 -28.35 -62.87
N GLU A 2 -14.16 -28.22 -63.20
CA GLU A 2 -15.10 -27.33 -62.47
C GLU A 2 -15.41 -27.76 -61.02
N LEU A 3 -15.48 -29.06 -60.73
CA LEU A 3 -15.78 -29.55 -59.37
C LEU A 3 -14.68 -29.18 -58.35
N ASN A 4 -13.41 -29.22 -58.76
CA ASN A 4 -12.28 -28.87 -57.88
C ASN A 4 -12.26 -27.37 -57.58
N VAL A 5 -12.58 -26.54 -58.58
CA VAL A 5 -12.70 -25.09 -58.41
C VAL A 5 -13.85 -24.77 -57.45
N LEU A 6 -15.01 -25.42 -57.61
CA LEU A 6 -16.15 -25.25 -56.72
C LEU A 6 -15.83 -25.68 -55.28
N ALA A 7 -15.19 -26.83 -55.09
CA ALA A 7 -14.77 -27.31 -53.77
C ALA A 7 -13.80 -26.34 -53.09
N GLN A 8 -12.82 -25.80 -53.83
CA GLN A 8 -11.85 -24.85 -53.30
C GLN A 8 -12.50 -23.52 -52.88
N ILE A 9 -13.48 -23.03 -53.63
CA ILE A 9 -14.26 -21.84 -53.26
C ILE A 9 -15.02 -22.09 -51.96
N ILE A 10 -15.70 -23.24 -51.83
CA ILE A 10 -16.45 -23.61 -50.61
C ILE A 10 -15.50 -23.69 -49.40
N THR A 11 -14.35 -24.35 -49.54
CA THR A 11 -13.35 -24.45 -48.46
C THR A 11 -12.76 -23.08 -48.10
N GLY A 12 -12.48 -22.23 -49.09
CA GLY A 12 -12.01 -20.86 -48.87
C GLY A 12 -13.05 -20.03 -48.11
N MET A 13 -14.34 -20.15 -48.47
CA MET A 13 -15.43 -19.50 -47.77
C MET A 13 -15.58 -20.02 -46.33
N ALA A 14 -15.52 -21.33 -46.11
CA ALA A 14 -15.58 -21.92 -44.77
C ALA A 14 -14.43 -21.41 -43.89
N THR A 15 -13.21 -21.38 -44.42
CA THR A 15 -12.03 -20.85 -43.71
C THR A 15 -12.19 -19.37 -43.39
N LEU A 16 -12.70 -18.58 -44.33
CA LEU A 16 -12.95 -17.16 -44.12
C LEU A 16 -14.01 -16.92 -43.03
N ILE A 17 -15.09 -17.71 -43.04
CA ILE A 17 -16.14 -17.63 -42.01
C ILE A 17 -15.56 -17.94 -40.63
N VAL A 18 -14.79 -19.02 -40.51
CA VAL A 18 -14.13 -19.38 -39.24
C VAL A 18 -13.17 -18.28 -38.79
N ALA A 19 -12.34 -17.74 -39.69
CA ALA A 19 -11.42 -16.66 -39.38
C ALA A 19 -12.16 -15.39 -38.90
N MET A 20 -13.27 -15.03 -39.54
CA MET A 20 -14.12 -13.92 -39.09
C MET A 20 -14.64 -14.17 -37.69
N VAL A 21 -15.20 -15.36 -37.42
CA VAL A 21 -15.71 -15.72 -36.08
C VAL A 21 -14.60 -15.62 -35.03
N LEU A 22 -13.40 -16.11 -35.31
CA LEU A 22 -12.25 -16.00 -34.39
C LEU A 22 -11.87 -14.54 -34.12
N VAL A 23 -11.84 -13.69 -35.15
CA VAL A 23 -11.57 -12.25 -34.97
C VAL A 23 -12.65 -11.59 -34.10
N PHE A 24 -13.93 -11.92 -34.31
CA PHE A 24 -15.01 -11.43 -33.45
C PHE A 24 -14.88 -11.92 -32.01
N GLN A 25 -14.51 -13.18 -31.79
CA GLN A 25 -14.27 -13.73 -30.46
C GLN A 25 -13.10 -13.02 -29.76
N LEU A 26 -11.97 -12.80 -30.45
CA LEU A 26 -10.81 -12.09 -29.90
C LEU A 26 -11.15 -10.65 -29.51
N ARG A 27 -11.91 -9.93 -30.34
CA ARG A 27 -12.38 -8.58 -30.00
C ARG A 27 -13.21 -8.58 -28.72
N LYS A 28 -14.17 -9.50 -28.61
CA LYS A 28 -15.02 -9.64 -27.42
C LYS A 28 -14.22 -10.05 -26.18
N GLN A 29 -13.23 -10.94 -26.32
CA GLN A 29 -12.33 -11.32 -25.23
C GLN A 29 -11.50 -10.13 -24.73
N ASN A 30 -10.95 -9.32 -25.65
CA ASN A 30 -10.19 -8.12 -25.29
C ASN A 30 -11.06 -7.08 -24.56
N GLU A 31 -12.31 -6.87 -24.99
CA GLU A 31 -13.26 -6.01 -24.28
C GLU A 31 -13.57 -6.53 -22.87
N GLN A 32 -13.78 -7.84 -22.72
CA GLN A 32 -14.01 -8.46 -21.42
C GLN A 32 -12.79 -8.35 -20.50
N LEU A 33 -11.58 -8.56 -21.01
CA LEU A 33 -10.34 -8.38 -20.25
C LEU A 33 -10.19 -6.94 -19.77
N ALA A 34 -10.51 -5.95 -20.61
CA ALA A 34 -10.45 -4.54 -20.23
C ALA A 34 -11.44 -4.21 -19.09
N ILE A 35 -12.66 -4.75 -19.15
CA ILE A 35 -13.66 -4.60 -18.09
C ILE A 35 -13.19 -5.30 -16.80
N GLN A 36 -12.76 -6.56 -16.89
CA GLN A 36 -12.27 -7.32 -15.73
C GLN A 36 -11.09 -6.63 -15.06
N HIS A 37 -10.14 -6.09 -15.84
CA HIS A 37 -9.01 -5.35 -15.32
C HIS A 37 -9.47 -4.11 -14.54
N LYS A 38 -10.43 -3.35 -15.08
CA LYS A 38 -11.01 -2.19 -14.41
C LYS A 38 -11.71 -2.58 -13.09
N ASP A 39 -12.47 -3.67 -13.09
CA ASP A 39 -13.19 -4.15 -11.91
C ASP A 39 -12.21 -4.66 -10.83
N GLN A 40 -11.17 -5.39 -11.24
CA GLN A 40 -10.11 -5.85 -10.35
C GLN A 40 -9.39 -4.66 -9.70
N LEU A 41 -9.05 -3.64 -10.48
CA LEU A 41 -8.43 -2.41 -9.97
C LEU A 41 -9.36 -1.71 -8.96
N GLY A 42 -10.64 -1.55 -9.30
CA GLY A 42 -11.63 -0.96 -8.42
C GLY A 42 -11.77 -1.73 -7.10
N ASN A 43 -11.82 -3.06 -7.16
CA ASN A 43 -11.89 -3.91 -5.99
C ASN A 43 -10.62 -3.82 -5.13
N ALA A 44 -9.44 -3.83 -5.73
CA ALA A 44 -8.17 -3.68 -5.01
C ALA A 44 -8.09 -2.32 -4.29
N VAL A 45 -8.50 -1.23 -4.96
CA VAL A 45 -8.56 0.11 -4.37
C VAL A 45 -9.57 0.18 -3.22
N ASN A 46 -10.74 -0.46 -3.36
CA ASN A 46 -11.74 -0.50 -2.29
C ASN A 46 -11.24 -1.29 -1.08
N GLN A 47 -10.63 -2.47 -1.28
CA GLN A 47 -10.02 -3.25 -0.21
C GLN A 47 -8.92 -2.48 0.51
N PHE A 48 -8.08 -1.77 -0.25
CA PHE A 48 -7.04 -0.90 0.30
C PHE A 48 -7.63 0.19 1.22
N LYS A 49 -8.73 0.84 0.81
CA LYS A 49 -9.42 1.84 1.63
C LYS A 49 -10.04 1.23 2.89
N THR A 50 -10.71 0.09 2.78
CA THR A 50 -11.30 -0.61 3.94
C THR A 50 -10.25 -0.97 4.98
N ARG A 51 -9.04 -1.36 4.57
CA ARG A 51 -7.94 -1.65 5.50
C ARG A 51 -7.61 -0.47 6.42
N PHE A 52 -7.66 0.76 5.92
CA PHE A 52 -7.44 1.96 6.75
C PHE A 52 -8.55 2.17 7.78
N GLU A 53 -9.81 1.95 7.35
CA GLU A 53 -10.98 2.03 8.22
C GLU A 53 -10.90 0.97 9.32
N ASP A 54 -10.47 -0.25 9.00
CA ASP A 54 -10.31 -1.34 9.97
C ASP A 54 -9.23 -1.03 11.01
N ILE A 55 -8.07 -0.51 10.60
CA ILE A 55 -7.01 -0.06 11.51
C ILE A 55 -7.58 1.02 12.46
N THR A 56 -8.25 2.03 11.90
CA THR A 56 -8.81 3.13 12.70
C THR A 56 -9.90 2.62 13.66
N LYS A 57 -10.76 1.72 13.18
CA LYS A 57 -11.85 1.11 13.94
C LYS A 57 -11.34 0.32 15.14
N GLU A 58 -10.25 -0.43 14.98
CA GLU A 58 -9.63 -1.18 16.09
C GLU A 58 -9.28 -0.24 17.25
N THR A 59 -8.64 0.90 16.95
CA THR A 59 -8.24 1.89 17.97
C THR A 59 -9.44 2.59 18.61
N VAL A 60 -10.50 2.89 17.87
CA VAL A 60 -11.66 3.59 18.47
C VAL A 60 -12.62 2.67 19.22
N THR A 61 -12.66 1.37 18.90
CA THR A 61 -13.58 0.42 19.53
C THR A 61 -12.97 -0.34 20.71
N ASN A 62 -11.64 -0.43 20.78
CA ASN A 62 -10.93 -1.08 21.88
C ASN A 62 -10.38 -0.03 22.86
N SER A 63 -11.03 0.15 24.01
CA SER A 63 -10.65 1.15 25.02
C SER A 63 -9.22 0.97 25.55
N ASP A 64 -8.77 -0.27 25.72
CA ASP A 64 -7.41 -0.55 26.21
C ASP A 64 -6.37 -0.14 25.16
N LEU A 65 -6.64 -0.44 23.89
CA LEU A 65 -5.75 -0.02 22.80
C LEU A 65 -5.76 1.50 22.64
N ALA A 66 -6.91 2.15 22.77
CA ALA A 66 -7.02 3.61 22.74
C ALA A 66 -6.16 4.27 23.83
N ASP A 67 -6.23 3.78 25.08
CA ASP A 67 -5.40 4.27 26.19
C ASP A 67 -3.90 4.07 25.92
N ILE A 68 -3.52 2.86 25.49
CA ILE A 68 -2.13 2.54 25.10
C ILE A 68 -1.67 3.47 23.97
N TRP A 69 -2.51 3.70 22.96
CA TRP A 69 -2.21 4.55 21.82
C TRP A 69 -2.00 6.00 22.23
N ILE A 70 -2.87 6.56 23.06
CA ILE A 70 -2.77 7.93 23.55
C ILE A 70 -1.51 8.12 24.40
N ARG A 71 -1.24 7.21 25.35
CA ARG A 71 -0.05 7.29 26.21
C ARG A 71 1.24 7.09 25.43
N GLY A 72 1.27 6.05 24.60
CA GLY A 72 2.40 5.67 23.77
C GLY A 72 2.74 6.76 22.77
N SER A 73 1.75 7.40 22.13
CA SER A 73 1.99 8.50 21.19
C SER A 73 2.71 9.66 21.86
N LYS A 74 2.27 10.07 23.07
CA LYS A 74 2.90 11.16 23.84
C LYS A 74 4.38 10.88 24.12
N ASP A 75 4.71 9.68 24.56
CA ASP A 75 6.08 9.22 24.79
C ASP A 75 6.11 7.68 24.87
N TRP A 76 7.07 7.05 24.19
CA TRP A 76 7.28 5.60 24.24
C TRP A 76 7.49 5.11 25.68
N ASN A 77 8.13 5.91 26.54
CA ASN A 77 8.42 5.54 27.93
C ASN A 77 7.18 5.55 28.83
N ASN A 78 6.04 6.08 28.37
CA ASN A 78 4.77 5.97 29.09
C ASN A 78 4.16 4.56 29.04
N LEU A 79 4.72 3.68 28.19
CA LEU A 79 4.31 2.28 28.08
C LEU A 79 5.04 1.44 29.12
N LYS A 80 4.26 0.93 30.08
CA LYS A 80 4.75 0.33 31.33
C LYS A 80 5.17 -1.13 31.18
N SER A 81 4.65 -1.83 30.18
CA SER A 81 4.93 -3.24 29.95
C SER A 81 5.30 -3.52 28.50
N ASP A 82 5.99 -4.64 28.28
CA ASP A 82 6.31 -5.13 26.95
C ASP A 82 5.04 -5.45 26.14
N VAL A 83 3.94 -5.83 26.78
CA VAL A 83 2.65 -6.03 26.12
C VAL A 83 2.09 -4.71 25.59
N GLU A 84 2.20 -3.62 26.35
CA GLU A 84 1.77 -2.30 25.89
C GLU A 84 2.64 -1.82 24.71
N ARG A 85 3.97 -1.99 24.82
CA ARG A 85 4.92 -1.69 23.74
C ARG A 85 4.66 -2.52 22.49
N TYR A 86 4.33 -3.81 22.67
CA TYR A 86 3.92 -4.71 21.60
C TYR A 86 2.69 -4.16 20.87
N ARG A 87 1.62 -3.85 21.61
CA ARG A 87 0.37 -3.38 21.03
C ARG A 87 0.56 -2.04 20.32
N PHE A 88 1.20 -1.08 20.97
CA PHE A 88 1.47 0.24 20.39
C PHE A 88 2.29 0.15 19.10
N ARG A 89 3.43 -0.54 19.14
CA ARG A 89 4.29 -0.68 17.95
C ARG A 89 3.59 -1.43 16.84
N ASN A 90 2.88 -2.51 17.13
CA ASN A 90 2.20 -3.27 16.09
C ASN A 90 1.07 -2.48 15.46
N HIS A 91 0.33 -1.70 16.25
CA HIS A 91 -0.69 -0.81 15.71
C HIS A 91 -0.07 0.28 14.81
N TYR A 92 1.02 0.91 15.26
CA TYR A 92 1.78 1.86 14.44
C TYR A 92 2.31 1.21 13.16
N ARG A 93 2.78 -0.04 13.23
CA ARG A 93 3.23 -0.81 12.06
C ARG A 93 2.12 -1.01 11.03
N GLN A 94 0.89 -1.28 11.46
CA GLN A 94 -0.24 -1.42 10.51
C GLN A 94 -0.48 -0.11 9.77
N TYR A 95 -0.49 1.01 10.48
CA TYR A 95 -0.61 2.34 9.87
C TYR A 95 0.56 2.66 8.92
N PHE A 96 1.78 2.31 9.31
CA PHE A 96 2.99 2.50 8.48
C PHE A 96 2.97 1.65 7.22
N ASN A 97 2.62 0.37 7.33
CA ASN A 97 2.50 -0.52 6.17
C ASN A 97 1.40 -0.04 5.22
N TYR A 98 0.31 0.52 5.74
CA TYR A 98 -0.72 1.14 4.91
C TYR A 98 -0.15 2.27 4.05
N VAL A 99 0.67 3.15 4.63
CA VAL A 99 1.33 4.25 3.89
C VAL A 99 2.37 3.72 2.90
N ILE A 100 3.16 2.72 3.26
CA ILE A 100 4.13 2.08 2.34
C ILE A 100 3.41 1.52 1.11
N ASP A 101 2.34 0.75 1.32
CA ASP A 101 1.56 0.21 0.21
C ASP A 101 0.87 1.32 -0.60
N GLN A 102 0.45 2.41 0.04
CA GLN A 102 -0.07 3.60 -0.64
C GLN A 102 0.96 4.15 -1.63
N ILE A 103 2.21 4.30 -1.19
CA ILE A 103 3.32 4.82 -2.00
C ILE A 103 3.61 3.87 -3.17
N ARG A 104 3.63 2.56 -2.93
CA ARG A 104 3.80 1.54 -4.00
C ARG A 104 2.72 1.67 -5.07
N LEU A 105 1.46 1.62 -4.66
CA LEU A 105 0.32 1.71 -5.56
C LEU A 105 0.25 3.06 -6.29
N ARG A 106 0.71 4.16 -5.66
CA ARG A 106 0.89 5.45 -6.33
C ARG A 106 1.93 5.37 -7.44
N ASN A 107 3.11 4.82 -7.14
CA ASN A 107 4.21 4.72 -8.10
C ASN A 107 3.87 3.78 -9.27
N GLU A 108 3.01 2.80 -9.05
CA GLU A 108 2.45 1.92 -10.10
C GLU A 108 1.32 2.58 -10.92
N GLY A 109 0.89 3.79 -10.57
CA GLY A 109 -0.20 4.49 -11.25
C GLY A 109 -1.61 3.96 -10.91
N VAL A 110 -1.74 3.12 -9.88
CA VAL A 110 -3.00 2.54 -9.41
C VAL A 110 -3.78 3.49 -8.52
N LEU A 111 -3.10 4.16 -7.58
CA LEU A 111 -3.72 5.08 -6.64
C LEU A 111 -3.29 6.53 -6.92
N PRO A 112 -4.23 7.46 -7.18
CA PRO A 112 -3.93 8.87 -7.32
C PRO A 112 -3.68 9.50 -5.94
N VAL A 113 -2.42 9.56 -5.52
CA VAL A 113 -2.01 10.10 -4.22
C VAL A 113 -1.09 11.29 -4.45
N SER A 114 -1.46 12.44 -3.87
CA SER A 114 -0.67 13.67 -3.99
C SER A 114 0.53 13.66 -3.06
N ASP A 115 1.57 14.40 -3.44
CA ASP A 115 2.77 14.57 -2.60
C ASP A 115 2.44 15.28 -1.29
N GLU A 116 1.47 16.21 -1.31
CA GLU A 116 0.98 16.89 -0.11
C GLU A 116 0.32 15.94 0.89
N LEU A 117 -0.40 14.92 0.41
CA LEU A 117 -0.95 13.89 1.29
C LEU A 117 0.16 13.07 1.94
N ILE A 118 1.19 12.69 1.17
CA ILE A 118 2.36 11.97 1.69
C ILE A 118 3.09 12.80 2.76
N LYS A 119 3.34 14.09 2.50
CA LYS A 119 3.95 15.00 3.48
C LYS A 119 3.11 15.14 4.75
N THR A 120 1.79 15.25 4.61
CA THR A 120 0.87 15.33 5.76
C THR A 120 0.92 14.05 6.59
N GLN A 121 0.90 12.88 5.95
CA GLN A 121 1.05 11.60 6.63
C GLN A 121 2.41 11.50 7.32
N ALA A 122 3.50 11.89 6.65
CA ALA A 122 4.83 11.91 7.22
C ALA A 122 4.88 12.70 8.53
N ARG A 123 4.43 13.96 8.48
CA ARG A 123 4.33 14.83 9.66
C ARG A 123 3.50 14.17 10.76
N ASN A 124 2.31 13.66 10.45
CA ASN A 124 1.44 12.99 11.43
C ASN A 124 2.05 11.71 12.00
N MET A 125 2.92 11.03 11.27
CA MET A 125 3.53 9.79 11.71
C MET A 125 4.78 9.98 12.57
N VAL A 126 5.30 11.20 12.67
CA VAL A 126 6.45 11.55 13.52
C VAL A 126 6.17 12.70 14.49
N HIS A 127 4.98 13.31 14.45
CA HIS A 127 4.64 14.50 15.24
C HIS A 127 4.79 14.34 16.77
N ALA A 128 4.60 13.13 17.29
CA ALA A 128 4.65 12.84 18.71
C ALA A 128 5.82 11.91 19.05
N LYS A 129 6.43 12.10 20.23
CA LYS A 129 7.71 11.45 20.60
C LYS A 129 7.68 9.94 20.48
N GLY A 130 6.58 9.29 20.87
CA GLY A 130 6.50 7.84 20.76
C GLY A 130 6.32 7.34 19.33
N LEU A 131 5.65 8.11 18.48
CA LEU A 131 5.54 7.80 17.05
C LEU A 131 6.88 7.99 16.35
N ALA A 132 7.59 9.07 16.67
CA ALA A 132 8.95 9.32 16.20
C ALA A 132 9.93 8.23 16.67
N HIS A 133 9.83 7.78 17.94
CA HIS A 133 10.58 6.63 18.44
C HIS A 133 10.29 5.38 17.61
N CYS A 134 9.02 5.10 17.30
CA CYS A 134 8.62 3.96 16.47
C CYS A 134 9.21 4.06 15.07
N TYR A 135 9.10 5.23 14.43
CA TYR A 135 9.67 5.51 13.13
C TYR A 135 11.17 5.22 13.11
N LYS A 136 11.95 5.95 13.92
CA LYS A 136 13.41 5.85 13.95
C LYS A 136 13.87 4.43 14.24
N ASN A 137 13.35 3.78 15.28
CA ASN A 137 13.95 2.54 15.79
C ASN A 137 13.43 1.27 15.13
N TYR A 138 12.31 1.32 14.40
CA TYR A 138 11.66 0.12 13.86
C TYR A 138 11.21 0.24 12.41
N HIS A 139 10.71 1.40 11.96
CA HIS A 139 9.98 1.49 10.69
C HIS A 139 10.69 2.27 9.59
N LYS A 140 11.70 3.08 9.90
CA LYS A 140 12.51 3.80 8.91
C LYS A 140 13.05 2.89 7.81
N LYS A 141 13.46 1.68 8.18
CA LYS A 141 13.97 0.69 7.23
C LYS A 141 12.99 0.38 6.09
N SER A 142 11.68 0.39 6.36
CA SER A 142 10.65 0.13 5.35
C SER A 142 10.58 1.23 4.29
N LEU A 143 11.04 2.45 4.58
CA LEU A 143 11.13 3.55 3.61
C LEU A 143 12.44 3.58 2.82
N MET A 144 13.43 2.75 3.14
CA MET A 144 14.72 2.75 2.43
C MET A 144 14.59 2.38 0.94
N GLU A 145 13.51 1.69 0.55
CA GLU A 145 13.19 1.42 -0.86
C GLU A 145 12.70 2.69 -1.60
N PHE A 146 12.33 3.75 -0.88
CA PHE A 146 11.88 5.05 -1.40
C PHE A 146 12.72 6.20 -0.83
N PRO A 147 13.99 6.38 -1.24
CA PRO A 147 14.90 7.34 -0.61
C PRO A 147 14.35 8.78 -0.55
N GLU A 148 13.74 9.25 -1.64
CA GLU A 148 13.13 10.59 -1.71
C GLU A 148 11.97 10.76 -0.72
N ILE A 149 11.18 9.71 -0.50
CA ILE A 149 10.07 9.73 0.46
C ILE A 149 10.60 9.59 1.89
N MET A 150 11.60 8.73 2.11
CA MET A 150 12.28 8.59 3.40
C MET A 150 12.84 9.93 3.87
N LYS A 151 13.45 10.69 2.96
CA LYS A 151 13.97 12.02 3.24
C LYS A 151 12.89 12.96 3.82
N ILE A 152 11.65 12.89 3.33
CA ILE A 152 10.54 13.70 3.88
C ILE A 152 10.29 13.37 5.35
N TRP A 153 10.27 12.07 5.72
CA TRP A 153 10.11 11.66 7.13
C TRP A 153 11.30 12.10 7.98
N ASP A 154 12.53 11.93 7.46
CA ASP A 154 13.76 12.31 8.15
C ASP A 154 13.84 13.84 8.36
N ASP A 155 13.46 14.63 7.35
CA ASP A 155 13.40 16.09 7.44
C ASP A 155 12.41 16.55 8.53
N PHE A 156 11.20 15.93 8.60
CA PHE A 156 10.25 16.24 9.67
C PHE A 156 10.71 15.75 11.05
N TYR A 157 11.41 14.62 11.12
CA TYR A 157 12.01 14.15 12.35
C TYR A 157 13.07 15.15 12.86
N LEU A 158 13.96 15.61 11.96
CA LEU A 158 14.95 16.62 12.26
C LEU A 158 14.31 17.94 12.71
N GLU A 159 13.29 18.43 12.00
CA GLU A 159 12.53 19.66 12.34
C GLU A 159 11.98 19.61 13.78
N LEU A 160 11.45 18.46 14.21
CA LEU A 160 10.74 18.34 15.48
C LEU A 160 11.64 17.97 16.66
N TYR A 161 12.75 17.27 16.42
CA TYR A 161 13.58 16.69 17.48
C TYR A 161 15.05 17.15 17.47
N ASP A 162 15.45 17.97 16.49
CA ASP A 162 16.83 18.48 16.34
C ASP A 162 17.86 17.34 16.33
N GLU A 163 17.50 16.22 15.72
CA GLU A 163 18.34 15.03 15.62
C GLU A 163 18.35 14.54 14.16
N ASP A 164 19.54 14.54 13.55
CA ASP A 164 19.74 13.97 12.22
C ASP A 164 19.84 12.45 12.32
N ILE A 165 18.86 11.79 11.71
CA ILE A 165 18.79 10.33 11.64
C ILE A 165 19.02 9.80 10.24
N SER A 166 19.46 10.62 9.27
CA SER A 166 19.58 10.25 7.85
C SER A 166 20.34 8.94 7.65
N ASP A 167 21.46 8.77 8.35
CA ASP A 167 22.32 7.56 8.30
C ASP A 167 21.92 6.46 9.29
N PHE A 168 20.89 6.69 10.11
CA PHE A 168 20.43 5.71 11.10
C PHE A 168 19.69 4.55 10.42
N VAL A 169 20.18 3.33 10.63
CA VAL A 169 19.52 2.10 10.18
C VAL A 169 18.99 1.30 11.38
N PRO A 170 17.67 1.06 11.48
CA PRO A 170 17.09 0.21 12.50
C PRO A 170 17.72 -1.18 12.56
N LYS A 171 18.13 -1.62 13.75
CA LYS A 171 18.76 -2.95 13.96
C LYS A 171 17.77 -4.10 14.15
N ARG A 172 16.50 -3.83 14.49
CA ARG A 172 15.56 -4.83 15.05
C ARG A 172 14.46 -5.21 14.05
N TYR A 173 14.29 -6.52 13.82
CA TYR A 173 13.25 -7.11 12.95
C TYR A 173 12.10 -7.78 13.71
N GLY A 174 12.31 -8.14 14.99
CA GLY A 174 11.37 -8.96 15.75
C GLY A 174 10.16 -8.18 16.27
N THR A 175 8.97 -8.77 16.17
CA THR A 175 7.72 -8.19 16.66
C THR A 175 7.57 -8.24 18.19
N THR A 176 8.51 -8.85 18.91
CA THR A 176 8.48 -9.04 20.37
C THR A 176 9.72 -8.52 21.11
N ASN A 177 10.72 -8.00 20.41
CA ASN A 177 11.94 -7.47 21.05
C ASN A 177 11.78 -5.96 21.27
N PHE A 178 11.79 -5.52 22.53
CA PHE A 178 11.54 -4.13 22.96
C PHE A 178 12.77 -3.44 23.55
#